data_AF-A0AA46NU32-F1
#
_entry.id   AF-A0AA46NU32-F1
#
_cell.length_a   1.000
_cell.length_b   1.000
_cell.length_c   1.000
_cell.angle_alpha   90.00
_cell.angle_beta   90.00
_cell.angle_gamma   90.00
#
_symmetry.space_group_name_H-M   'P 1'
#
loop_
_entity.id
_entity.type
_entity.pdbx_description
1 polymer ?
#
loop_
_entity_poly.entity_id
_entity_poly.type
_entity_poly.pdbx_seq_one_letter_code
_entity_poly.pdbx_strand_id
1 'polypeptide(L)'
;MVVDAVPIDLVDRELAMALIVDALRLPDPLAVASANLDHLHHFERDSFWTDRPPAVSIGDPSRGLRWLTLLDGVPLVRKAEALSGRPWPKLSGSDLIWPILEYAAKHGTRVGFLGGTAETHEQLRKTLRMRLPALQVAGTWAPARSEILDSRTSAGIAADIRSAEVEILIVGLGKPLQENWIARFGPDTGARVLLAFGAVVDFLAGRVSRAPRWMADHGFEWTWRLMLEPRRLSRRYLVHDPPELLRLMRREPTLQHEAAMAHPDRSVGRGAFVGHRRRATVAVVVVTYNSVSDLPGLIDDLRIAARDQSIRVVVVDNQSSDGTTDVVRSHTDITLVESGGNLGYAGGINAAMPFVEPCEAVLILNPDLSLAPGAVTRLMTSLRGDDRIGAVVPLILDADGAVYNSIRREPSLSRAVGDALLGRRLRKRPSLLSEIDYCPADYLEAHDVDWATGAALLIRTTVAHEVGPWNEEFFLYSEETDYFRRIRESGHLVRFEPSAVVQHRQGGSGTSPALARLMAVNRIRYVKRHHGAAYAVLFRGAVALAEALRSYDRERRRTLAAVLNRRKWRDLPHATSHG
;
A
#
# COMPACT_ATOMS: atom_id res chain seq x y z
N MET A 1 -11.93 -6.90 11.43
CA MET A 1 -12.49 -5.68 12.06
C MET A 1 -11.43 -4.60 12.01
N VAL A 2 -11.78 -3.36 11.73
CA VAL A 2 -10.82 -2.24 11.81
C VAL A 2 -11.26 -1.25 12.88
N VAL A 3 -10.32 -0.83 13.72
CA VAL A 3 -10.52 0.21 14.73
C VAL A 3 -9.43 1.27 14.53
N ASP A 4 -9.81 2.46 14.04
CA ASP A 4 -8.91 3.61 13.81
C ASP A 4 -7.58 3.25 13.12
N ALA A 5 -7.71 2.59 11.95
CA ALA A 5 -6.63 2.08 11.11
C ALA A 5 -5.80 0.92 11.69
N VAL A 6 -6.16 0.38 12.86
CA VAL A 6 -5.59 -0.88 13.37
C VAL A 6 -6.45 -2.05 12.87
N PRO A 7 -5.93 -2.90 11.96
CA PRO A 7 -6.62 -4.12 11.55
C PRO A 7 -6.56 -5.15 12.69
N ILE A 8 -7.71 -5.76 12.97
CA ILE A 8 -7.88 -6.83 13.96
C ILE A 8 -8.57 -8.00 13.28
N ASP A 9 -7.89 -9.13 13.24
CA ASP A 9 -8.36 -10.37 12.64
C ASP A 9 -9.29 -11.09 13.61
N LEU A 10 -10.53 -11.27 13.18
CA LEU A 10 -11.53 -12.01 13.94
C LEU A 10 -11.39 -13.49 13.61
N VAL A 11 -10.60 -14.20 14.40
CA VAL A 11 -10.33 -15.63 14.25
C VAL A 11 -10.55 -16.34 15.58
N ASP A 12 -10.88 -17.62 15.53
CA ASP A 12 -10.84 -18.48 16.71
C ASP A 12 -9.44 -19.05 16.96
N ARG A 13 -9.29 -19.79 18.06
CA ARG A 13 -8.00 -20.38 18.45
C ARG A 13 -7.49 -21.39 17.44
N GLU A 14 -8.36 -22.19 16.84
CA GLU A 14 -7.99 -23.26 15.91
C GLU A 14 -7.48 -22.66 14.61
N LEU A 15 -8.20 -21.68 14.06
CA LEU A 15 -7.81 -20.95 12.87
C LEU A 15 -6.52 -20.14 13.10
N ALA A 16 -6.38 -19.46 14.24
CA ALA A 16 -5.14 -18.75 14.57
C ALA A 16 -3.93 -19.70 14.60
N MET A 17 -4.08 -20.88 15.20
CA MET A 17 -3.03 -21.90 15.22
C MET A 17 -2.72 -22.43 13.83
N ALA A 18 -3.74 -22.70 13.01
CA ALA A 18 -3.57 -23.17 11.64
C ALA A 18 -2.79 -22.16 10.79
N LEU A 19 -3.16 -20.87 10.85
CA LEU A 19 -2.47 -19.80 10.12
C LEU A 19 -1.00 -19.66 10.53
N ILE A 20 -0.71 -19.78 11.83
CA ILE A 20 0.66 -19.71 12.37
C ILE A 20 1.49 -20.90 11.87
N VAL A 21 0.93 -22.10 11.91
CA VAL A 21 1.61 -23.32 11.47
C VAL A 21 1.83 -23.31 9.96
N ASP A 22 0.82 -22.94 9.17
CA ASP A 22 0.92 -22.89 7.72
C ASP A 22 1.97 -21.88 7.26
N ALA A 23 2.16 -20.78 7.99
CA ALA A 23 3.17 -19.78 7.67
C ALA A 23 4.60 -20.33 7.67
N LEU A 24 4.90 -21.42 8.41
CA LEU A 24 6.20 -22.09 8.36
C LEU A 24 6.54 -22.63 6.96
N ARG A 25 5.53 -22.88 6.12
CA ARG A 25 5.68 -23.44 4.77
C ARG A 25 5.62 -22.37 3.67
N LEU A 26 5.28 -21.13 4.02
CA LEU A 26 5.05 -20.06 3.07
C LEU A 26 6.33 -19.23 2.84
N PRO A 27 6.50 -18.65 1.64
CA PRO A 27 7.67 -17.84 1.32
C PRO A 27 7.71 -16.54 2.12
N ASP A 28 6.54 -15.96 2.42
CA ASP A 28 6.44 -14.68 3.11
C ASP A 28 6.22 -14.89 4.63
N PRO A 29 7.08 -14.33 5.49
CA PRO A 29 6.97 -14.48 6.93
C PRO A 29 5.65 -13.91 7.46
N LEU A 30 5.15 -14.50 8.55
CA LEU A 30 3.98 -14.06 9.28
C LEU A 30 4.39 -13.49 10.63
N ALA A 31 4.11 -12.20 10.85
CA ALA A 31 4.13 -11.57 12.15
C ALA A 31 2.78 -11.74 12.85
N VAL A 32 2.81 -12.01 14.15
CA VAL A 32 1.60 -12.17 14.96
C VAL A 32 1.63 -11.18 16.12
N ALA A 33 0.63 -10.31 16.20
CA ALA A 33 0.43 -9.36 17.29
C ALA A 33 -0.90 -9.63 18.02
N SER A 34 -1.06 -9.06 19.21
CA SER A 34 -2.36 -9.06 19.92
C SER A 34 -2.83 -7.63 20.12
N ALA A 35 -4.01 -7.28 19.61
CA ALA A 35 -4.58 -5.95 19.75
C ALA A 35 -5.41 -5.85 21.01
N ASN A 36 -5.05 -4.92 21.92
CA ASN A 36 -5.77 -4.51 23.12
C ASN A 36 -5.79 -2.96 23.20
N LEU A 37 -6.36 -2.34 24.25
CA LEU A 37 -6.42 -0.87 24.35
C LEU A 37 -5.03 -0.19 24.23
N ASP A 38 -4.01 -0.76 24.86
CA ASP A 38 -2.62 -0.32 24.79
C ASP A 38 -2.04 -0.44 23.37
N HIS A 39 -2.54 -1.38 22.57
CA HIS A 39 -2.21 -1.47 21.16
C HIS A 39 -2.83 -0.32 20.37
N LEU A 40 -4.12 -0.04 20.58
CA LEU A 40 -4.79 1.08 19.93
C LEU A 40 -4.07 2.40 20.26
N HIS A 41 -3.73 2.62 21.54
CA HIS A 41 -2.96 3.79 21.97
C HIS A 41 -1.66 4.03 21.19
N HIS A 42 -0.97 2.96 20.80
CA HIS A 42 0.35 3.04 20.16
C HIS A 42 0.31 3.07 18.63
N PHE A 43 -0.74 2.52 18.02
CA PHE A 43 -0.82 2.29 16.57
C PHE A 43 -1.97 3.05 15.90
N GLU A 44 -2.71 3.88 16.65
CA GLU A 44 -3.67 4.86 16.12
C GLU A 44 -2.96 6.03 15.41
N ARG A 45 -3.59 6.51 14.32
CA ARG A 45 -3.04 7.59 13.46
C ARG A 45 -2.96 8.97 14.13
N ASP A 46 -3.64 9.17 15.25
CA ASP A 46 -3.88 10.50 15.83
C ASP A 46 -3.61 10.52 17.35
N SER A 47 -2.47 9.96 17.78
CA SER A 47 -2.05 10.08 19.18
C SER A 47 -1.74 11.54 19.50
N PHE A 48 -2.72 12.25 20.08
CA PHE A 48 -2.72 13.66 20.53
C PHE A 48 -1.50 14.12 21.36
N TRP A 49 -0.60 13.19 21.75
CA TRP A 49 0.68 13.48 22.40
C TRP A 49 1.78 13.66 21.34
N THR A 50 1.95 14.92 20.95
CA THR A 50 2.69 15.49 19.80
C THR A 50 4.21 15.28 19.69
N ASP A 51 4.85 14.31 20.36
CA ASP A 51 6.33 14.24 20.39
C ASP A 51 6.96 12.90 19.99
N ARG A 52 6.22 11.99 19.35
CA ARG A 52 6.78 10.69 18.91
C ARG A 52 6.49 10.39 17.45
N PRO A 53 7.48 9.84 16.70
CA PRO A 53 7.21 9.33 15.36
C PRO A 53 6.15 8.22 15.44
N PRO A 54 5.18 8.17 14.50
CA PRO A 54 4.17 7.13 14.49
C PRO A 54 4.84 5.75 14.45
N ALA A 55 4.33 4.80 15.23
CA ALA A 55 4.74 3.40 15.10
C ALA A 55 4.38 2.90 13.69
N VAL A 56 5.21 2.01 13.14
CA VAL A 56 5.02 1.50 11.77
C VAL A 56 3.67 0.79 11.69
N SER A 57 2.89 1.09 10.64
CA SER A 57 1.57 0.49 10.45
C SER A 57 1.68 -1.03 10.31
N ILE A 58 0.93 -1.73 11.15
CA ILE A 58 0.77 -3.18 11.10
C ILE A 58 0.00 -3.52 9.83
N GLY A 59 0.64 -4.22 8.90
CA GLY A 59 0.01 -4.66 7.66
C GLY A 59 0.43 -3.92 6.37
N ASP A 60 1.53 -3.17 6.37
CA ASP A 60 2.14 -2.66 5.13
C ASP A 60 2.62 -3.82 4.22
N PRO A 61 1.93 -4.13 3.11
CA PRO A 61 2.26 -5.28 2.27
C PRO A 61 3.57 -5.09 1.50
N SER A 62 4.06 -3.85 1.37
CA SER A 62 5.30 -3.52 0.65
C SER A 62 6.56 -4.09 1.32
N ARG A 63 6.44 -4.57 2.56
CA ARG A 63 7.53 -5.10 3.37
C ARG A 63 7.76 -6.60 3.21
N GLY A 64 6.95 -7.30 2.40
CA GLY A 64 7.02 -8.76 2.27
C GLY A 64 6.73 -9.50 3.59
N LEU A 65 6.01 -8.86 4.51
CA LEU A 65 5.69 -9.36 5.84
C LEU A 65 4.18 -9.33 6.04
N ARG A 66 3.58 -10.50 6.30
CA ARG A 66 2.15 -10.61 6.60
C ARG A 66 1.93 -10.39 8.09
N TRP A 67 0.78 -9.85 8.47
CA TRP A 67 0.40 -9.66 9.87
C TRP A 67 -0.89 -10.41 10.19
N LEU A 68 -0.90 -11.08 11.34
CA LEU A 68 -2.09 -11.61 12.00
C LEU A 68 -2.24 -10.86 13.34
N THR A 69 -3.29 -10.05 13.46
CA THR A 69 -3.55 -9.25 14.67
C THR A 69 -4.69 -9.87 15.46
N LEU A 70 -4.35 -10.61 16.50
CA LEU A 70 -5.28 -11.32 17.36
C LEU A 70 -6.14 -10.35 18.18
N LEU A 71 -7.42 -10.71 18.34
CA LEU A 71 -8.38 -10.00 19.19
C LEU A 71 -8.08 -10.23 20.68
N ASP A 72 -7.51 -9.23 21.36
CA ASP A 72 -7.10 -9.29 22.76
C ASP A 72 -7.73 -8.16 23.60
N GLY A 73 -8.06 -8.45 24.85
CA GLY A 73 -8.76 -7.50 25.73
C GLY A 73 -10.28 -7.43 25.52
N VAL A 74 -10.99 -7.47 26.65
CA VAL A 74 -12.46 -7.49 26.71
C VAL A 74 -13.15 -6.33 25.99
N PRO A 75 -12.66 -5.07 26.05
CA PRO A 75 -13.32 -3.97 25.34
C PRO A 75 -13.40 -4.17 23.82
N LEU A 76 -12.34 -4.74 23.22
CA LEU A 76 -12.32 -5.04 21.79
C LEU A 76 -13.18 -6.25 21.45
N VAL A 77 -13.18 -7.29 22.31
CA VAL A 77 -14.07 -8.45 22.15
C VAL A 77 -15.52 -8.01 22.12
N ARG A 78 -15.99 -7.24 23.11
CA ARG A 78 -17.37 -6.74 23.17
C ARG A 78 -17.76 -5.95 21.92
N LYS A 79 -16.81 -5.19 21.36
CA LYS A 79 -17.02 -4.49 20.11
C LYS A 79 -17.13 -5.41 18.91
N ALA A 80 -16.24 -6.39 18.79
CA ALA A 80 -16.30 -7.37 17.74
C ALA A 80 -17.64 -8.13 17.77
N GLU A 81 -18.11 -8.49 18.96
CA GLU A 81 -19.39 -9.18 19.17
C GLU A 81 -20.60 -8.32 18.81
N ALA A 82 -20.64 -7.07 19.29
CA ALA A 82 -21.69 -6.12 18.96
C ALA A 82 -21.76 -5.87 17.44
N LEU A 83 -20.58 -5.84 16.81
CA LEU A 83 -20.44 -5.55 15.39
C LEU A 83 -20.80 -6.77 14.50
N SER A 84 -20.36 -7.98 14.85
CA SER A 84 -20.59 -9.18 14.03
C SER A 84 -21.83 -9.98 14.40
N GLY A 85 -22.51 -9.63 15.49
CA GLY A 85 -23.69 -10.37 15.98
C GLY A 85 -23.40 -11.79 16.46
N ARG A 86 -22.12 -12.13 16.77
CA ARG A 86 -21.71 -13.46 17.25
C ARG A 86 -20.59 -13.35 18.28
N PRO A 87 -20.46 -14.32 19.21
CA PRO A 87 -19.39 -14.31 20.21
C PRO A 87 -18.01 -14.51 19.57
N TRP A 88 -16.98 -13.91 20.15
CA TRP A 88 -15.58 -14.07 19.72
C TRP A 88 -14.66 -14.36 20.91
N PRO A 89 -13.69 -15.30 20.78
CA PRO A 89 -12.77 -15.58 21.87
C PRO A 89 -11.74 -14.46 22.02
N LYS A 90 -11.39 -14.14 23.28
CA LYS A 90 -10.19 -13.37 23.59
C LYS A 90 -8.96 -14.25 23.32
N LEU A 91 -8.08 -13.82 22.43
CA LEU A 91 -6.85 -14.53 22.06
C LEU A 91 -5.63 -13.70 22.42
N SER A 92 -5.00 -14.00 23.57
CA SER A 92 -3.71 -13.41 23.90
C SER A 92 -2.56 -14.25 23.36
N GLY A 93 -1.40 -13.63 23.10
CA GLY A 93 -0.18 -14.38 22.76
C GLY A 93 0.22 -15.40 23.83
N SER A 94 -0.16 -15.16 25.09
CA SER A 94 0.04 -16.13 26.15
C SER A 94 -0.82 -17.39 25.96
N ASP A 95 -2.03 -17.29 25.41
CA ASP A 95 -2.91 -18.45 25.22
C ASP A 95 -2.45 -19.37 24.08
N LEU A 96 -1.66 -18.83 23.15
CA LEU A 96 -1.13 -19.56 22.00
C LEU A 96 0.30 -20.08 22.19
N ILE A 97 1.10 -19.49 23.10
CA ILE A 97 2.53 -19.84 23.19
C ILE A 97 2.78 -21.32 23.48
N TRP A 98 2.05 -21.92 24.43
CA TRP A 98 2.24 -23.34 24.77
C TRP A 98 1.88 -24.27 23.60
N PRO A 99 0.69 -24.16 22.98
CA PRO A 99 0.38 -24.90 21.75
C PRO A 99 1.41 -24.74 20.64
N ILE A 100 1.95 -23.53 20.43
CA ILE A 100 2.97 -23.29 19.40
C ILE A 100 4.28 -24.01 19.74
N LEU A 101 4.73 -23.95 21.00
CA LEU A 101 5.95 -24.63 21.43
C LEU A 101 5.79 -26.15 21.42
N GLU A 102 4.61 -26.67 21.77
CA GLU A 102 4.28 -28.09 21.67
C GLU A 102 4.31 -28.56 20.21
N TYR A 103 3.75 -27.77 19.28
CA TYR A 103 3.86 -28.02 17.85
C TYR A 103 5.32 -28.05 17.39
N ALA A 104 6.11 -27.04 17.78
CA ALA A 104 7.52 -26.93 17.40
C ALA A 104 8.34 -28.12 17.92
N ALA A 105 8.14 -28.51 19.18
CA ALA A 105 8.80 -29.69 19.76
C ALA A 105 8.45 -30.98 19.02
N LYS A 106 7.20 -31.13 18.58
CA LYS A 106 6.74 -32.31 17.84
C LYS A 106 7.32 -32.40 16.42
N HIS A 107 7.52 -31.26 15.75
CA HIS A 107 7.96 -31.22 14.35
C HIS A 107 9.43 -30.83 14.17
N GLY A 108 10.19 -30.69 15.27
CA GLY A 108 11.59 -30.31 15.24
C GLY A 108 11.84 -28.87 14.78
N THR A 109 10.83 -28.01 14.86
CA THR A 109 10.93 -26.60 14.45
C THR A 109 11.83 -25.82 15.41
N ARG A 110 12.75 -25.04 14.85
CA ARG A 110 13.75 -24.29 15.60
C ARG A 110 13.20 -22.97 16.12
N VAL A 111 13.24 -22.80 17.45
CA VAL A 111 12.64 -21.66 18.15
C VAL A 111 13.71 -20.72 18.71
N GLY A 112 13.54 -19.42 18.50
CA GLY A 112 14.38 -18.36 19.03
C GLY A 112 13.62 -17.40 19.94
N PHE A 113 14.34 -16.76 20.88
CA PHE A 113 13.77 -15.77 21.81
C PHE A 113 14.56 -14.47 21.79
N LEU A 114 13.91 -13.35 21.49
CA LEU A 114 14.48 -12.01 21.47
C LEU A 114 13.83 -11.13 22.55
N GLY A 115 14.62 -10.53 23.43
CA GLY A 115 14.15 -9.68 24.54
C GLY A 115 14.43 -10.30 25.90
N GLY A 116 13.79 -9.77 26.95
CA GLY A 116 14.04 -10.22 28.33
C GLY A 116 15.47 -9.94 28.82
N THR A 117 15.86 -10.60 29.91
CA THR A 117 17.24 -10.54 30.46
C THR A 117 17.93 -11.88 30.32
N ALA A 118 19.26 -11.89 30.39
CA ALA A 118 20.04 -13.13 30.40
C ALA A 118 19.58 -14.09 31.52
N GLU A 119 19.23 -13.54 32.68
CA GLU A 119 18.68 -14.31 33.80
C GLU A 119 17.28 -14.88 33.47
N THR A 120 16.41 -14.13 32.76
CA THR A 120 15.13 -14.66 32.29
C THR A 120 15.34 -15.85 31.36
N HIS A 121 16.32 -15.76 30.45
CA HIS A 121 16.62 -16.81 29.49
C HIS A 121 17.18 -18.07 30.14
N GLU A 122 17.95 -17.95 31.20
CA GLU A 122 18.41 -19.12 31.95
C GLU A 122 17.25 -19.87 32.60
N GLN A 123 16.33 -19.14 33.23
CA GLN A 123 15.15 -19.75 33.83
C GLN A 123 14.20 -20.32 32.76
N LEU A 124 14.02 -19.61 31.65
CA LEU A 124 13.26 -20.09 30.48
C LEU A 124 13.79 -21.44 29.98
N ARG A 125 15.12 -21.56 29.80
CA ARG A 125 15.75 -22.81 29.36
C ARG A 125 15.46 -23.97 30.30
N LYS A 126 15.52 -23.74 31.61
CA LYS A 126 15.18 -24.76 32.62
C LYS A 126 13.73 -25.21 32.49
N THR A 127 12.78 -24.27 32.42
CA THR A 127 11.37 -24.59 32.26
C THR A 127 11.09 -25.35 30.97
N LEU A 128 11.65 -24.91 29.83
CA LEU A 128 11.45 -25.54 28.53
C LEU A 128 12.05 -26.95 28.49
N ARG A 129 13.25 -27.18 29.05
CA ARG A 129 13.85 -28.52 29.12
C ARG A 129 13.02 -29.49 29.96
N MET A 130 12.43 -29.03 31.06
CA MET A 130 11.60 -29.88 31.90
C MET A 130 10.26 -30.22 31.23
N ARG A 131 9.63 -29.24 30.56
CA ARG A 131 8.26 -29.40 30.05
C ARG A 131 8.18 -29.88 28.60
N LEU A 132 9.16 -29.50 27.78
CA LEU A 132 9.24 -29.81 26.35
C LEU A 132 10.68 -30.24 25.98
N PRO A 133 11.14 -31.41 26.45
CA PRO A 133 12.53 -31.86 26.26
C PRO A 133 12.94 -32.01 24.79
N ALA A 134 11.98 -32.22 23.88
CA ALA A 134 12.21 -32.31 22.44
C ALA A 134 12.29 -30.94 21.72
N LEU A 135 12.01 -29.83 22.41
CA LEU A 135 12.01 -28.51 21.80
C LEU A 135 13.43 -28.05 21.44
N GLN A 136 13.62 -27.64 20.19
CA GLN A 136 14.88 -27.10 19.70
C GLN A 136 14.92 -25.58 19.92
N VAL A 137 15.63 -25.15 20.97
CA VAL A 137 15.89 -23.72 21.20
C VAL A 137 17.19 -23.34 20.47
N ALA A 138 17.05 -22.72 19.30
CA ALA A 138 18.16 -22.35 18.42
C ALA A 138 18.98 -21.16 18.95
N GLY A 139 18.36 -20.26 19.71
CA GLY A 139 19.08 -19.12 20.28
C GLY A 139 18.23 -18.26 21.21
N THR A 140 18.91 -17.45 22.02
CA THR A 140 18.27 -16.43 22.86
C THR A 140 19.11 -15.16 22.83
N TRP A 141 18.48 -14.02 22.55
CA TRP A 141 19.12 -12.72 22.45
C TRP A 141 18.48 -11.77 23.47
N ALA A 142 19.26 -11.28 24.43
CA ALA A 142 18.79 -10.36 25.48
C ALA A 142 19.46 -8.97 25.34
N PRO A 143 19.24 -8.25 24.23
CA PRO A 143 19.84 -6.95 24.02
C PRO A 143 19.24 -5.90 24.96
N ALA A 144 20.06 -4.92 25.33
CA ALA A 144 19.60 -3.72 26.00
C ALA A 144 18.68 -2.90 25.09
N ARG A 145 17.81 -2.09 25.68
CA ARG A 145 16.89 -1.22 24.92
C ARG A 145 17.63 -0.29 23.95
N SER A 146 18.79 0.22 24.32
CA SER A 146 19.63 1.08 23.46
C SER A 146 20.14 0.35 22.23
N GLU A 147 20.44 -0.94 22.33
CA GLU A 147 20.91 -1.78 21.23
C GLU A 147 19.81 -2.04 20.21
N ILE A 148 18.57 -2.27 20.69
CA ILE A 148 17.39 -2.42 19.83
C ILE A 148 17.04 -1.12 19.09
N LEU A 149 17.28 0.04 19.70
CA LEU A 149 17.04 1.33 19.06
C LEU A 149 18.12 1.69 18.04
N ASP A 150 19.31 1.11 18.14
CA ASP A 150 20.36 1.26 17.14
C ASP A 150 20.10 0.35 15.93
N SER A 151 20.15 0.95 14.74
CA SER A 151 19.82 0.24 13.50
C SER A 151 20.90 -0.76 13.08
N ARG A 152 22.17 -0.47 13.37
CA ARG A 152 23.29 -1.35 12.99
C ARG A 152 23.30 -2.57 13.92
N THR A 153 23.14 -2.36 15.22
CA THR A 153 23.06 -3.45 16.20
C THR A 153 21.83 -4.33 15.95
N SER A 154 20.67 -3.73 15.64
CA SER A 154 19.47 -4.52 15.27
C SER A 154 19.66 -5.36 14.01
N ALA A 155 20.34 -4.83 12.98
CA ALA A 155 20.67 -5.61 11.80
C ALA A 155 21.64 -6.76 12.13
N GLY A 156 22.61 -6.52 13.02
CA GLY A 156 23.49 -7.57 13.54
C GLY A 156 22.73 -8.68 14.26
N ILE A 157 21.80 -8.33 15.15
CA ILE A 157 20.93 -9.28 15.84
C ILE A 157 20.10 -10.10 14.83
N ALA A 158 19.55 -9.46 13.78
CA ALA A 158 18.81 -10.18 12.76
C ALA A 158 19.69 -11.20 11.99
N ALA A 159 20.94 -10.83 11.68
CA ALA A 159 21.90 -11.73 11.06
C ALA A 159 22.30 -12.91 11.97
N ASP A 160 22.46 -12.67 13.27
CA ASP A 160 22.72 -13.73 14.26
C ASP A 160 21.54 -14.71 14.35
N ILE A 161 20.31 -14.20 14.35
CA ILE A 161 19.09 -15.02 14.34
C ILE A 161 19.01 -15.88 13.07
N ARG A 162 19.32 -15.30 11.91
CA ARG A 162 19.39 -16.03 10.64
C ARG A 162 20.43 -17.14 10.67
N SER A 163 21.61 -16.85 11.20
CA SER A 163 22.71 -17.81 11.31
C SER A 163 22.39 -18.96 12.27
N ALA A 164 21.53 -18.71 13.25
CA ALA A 164 21.00 -19.74 14.14
C ALA A 164 19.85 -20.56 13.52
N GLU A 165 19.45 -20.28 12.28
CA GLU A 165 18.38 -20.97 11.56
C GLU A 165 17.07 -21.02 12.38
N VAL A 166 16.69 -19.87 12.96
CA VAL A 166 15.41 -19.76 13.68
C VAL A 166 14.26 -19.77 12.68
N GLU A 167 13.26 -20.61 12.92
CA GLU A 167 12.03 -20.68 12.12
C GLU A 167 10.87 -19.94 12.79
N ILE A 168 10.76 -20.04 14.12
CA ILE A 168 9.81 -19.29 14.95
C ILE A 168 10.59 -18.40 15.91
N LEU A 169 10.44 -17.08 15.78
CA LEU A 169 11.05 -16.10 16.66
C LEU A 169 9.99 -15.49 17.60
N ILE A 170 10.17 -15.65 18.90
CA ILE A 170 9.39 -14.94 19.93
C ILE A 170 10.09 -13.61 20.25
N VAL A 171 9.38 -12.50 20.08
CA VAL A 171 9.89 -11.14 20.31
C VAL A 171 9.20 -10.51 21.51
N GLY A 172 9.92 -10.45 22.62
CA GLY A 172 9.52 -9.91 23.92
C GLY A 172 10.15 -8.54 24.24
N LEU A 173 10.09 -7.58 23.31
CA LEU A 173 10.67 -6.24 23.49
C LEU A 173 9.69 -5.21 24.10
N GLY A 174 8.40 -5.57 24.15
CA GLY A 174 7.32 -4.69 24.59
C GLY A 174 6.86 -3.72 23.50
N LYS A 175 5.63 -3.23 23.63
CA LYS A 175 5.01 -2.33 22.65
C LYS A 175 5.54 -0.90 22.78
N PRO A 176 5.67 -0.15 21.68
CA PRO A 176 5.55 -0.56 20.27
C PRO A 176 6.87 -1.12 19.69
N LEU A 177 7.89 -1.33 20.54
CA LEU A 177 9.26 -1.62 20.10
C LEU A 177 9.36 -2.97 19.38
N GLN A 178 8.65 -4.00 19.88
CA GLN A 178 8.62 -5.32 19.27
C GLN A 178 8.01 -5.30 17.87
N GLU A 179 6.87 -4.61 17.66
CA GLU A 179 6.22 -4.55 16.35
C GLU A 179 7.07 -3.75 15.36
N ASN A 180 7.63 -2.61 15.79
CA ASN A 180 8.50 -1.80 14.96
C ASN A 180 9.80 -2.53 14.57
N TRP A 181 10.38 -3.30 15.50
CA TRP A 181 11.56 -4.09 15.21
C TRP A 181 11.24 -5.22 14.23
N ILE A 182 10.12 -5.93 14.43
CA ILE A 182 9.63 -6.96 13.50
C ILE A 182 9.37 -6.38 12.12
N ALA A 183 8.65 -5.25 12.03
CA ALA A 183 8.33 -4.62 10.75
C ALA A 183 9.58 -4.23 9.95
N ARG A 184 10.66 -3.87 10.65
CA ARG A 184 11.89 -3.38 10.03
C ARG A 184 12.92 -4.47 9.74
N PHE A 185 13.12 -5.39 10.68
CA PHE A 185 14.22 -6.37 10.66
C PHE A 185 13.72 -7.82 10.65
N GLY A 186 12.42 -8.05 10.84
CA GLY A 186 11.81 -9.38 10.86
C GLY A 186 12.12 -10.21 9.60
N PRO A 187 11.92 -9.67 8.38
CA PRO A 187 12.29 -10.37 7.14
C PRO A 187 13.77 -10.75 7.07
N ASP A 188 14.64 -9.93 7.67
CA ASP A 188 16.09 -10.16 7.66
C ASP A 188 16.52 -11.29 8.60
N THR A 189 15.66 -11.71 9.54
CA THR A 189 15.96 -12.83 10.45
C THR A 189 15.91 -14.20 9.79
N GLY A 190 15.25 -14.33 8.65
CA GLY A 190 14.97 -15.63 8.01
C GLY A 190 13.89 -16.47 8.71
N ALA A 191 13.38 -16.04 9.87
CA ALA A 191 12.27 -16.72 10.55
C ALA A 191 10.97 -16.58 9.75
N ARG A 192 10.20 -17.67 9.68
CA ARG A 192 8.91 -17.73 8.98
C ARG A 192 7.76 -17.23 9.84
N VAL A 193 7.90 -17.31 11.15
CA VAL A 193 6.90 -16.85 12.12
C VAL A 193 7.57 -15.93 13.14
N LEU A 194 7.02 -14.73 13.30
CA LEU A 194 7.51 -13.67 14.18
C LEU A 194 6.43 -13.32 15.22
N LEU A 195 6.56 -13.80 16.44
CA LEU A 195 5.54 -13.66 17.48
C LEU A 195 5.85 -12.43 18.34
N ALA A 196 5.09 -11.34 18.17
CA ALA A 196 5.15 -10.14 19.00
C ALA A 196 4.46 -10.37 20.36
N PHE A 197 4.86 -11.44 21.05
CA PHE A 197 4.28 -11.86 22.32
C PHE A 197 5.13 -11.33 23.45
N GLY A 198 4.86 -10.09 23.86
CA GLY A 198 5.68 -9.32 24.81
C GLY A 198 6.10 -10.08 26.08
N ALA A 199 5.30 -9.98 27.15
CA ALA A 199 5.65 -10.55 28.46
C ALA A 199 5.68 -12.09 28.50
N VAL A 200 5.51 -12.78 27.36
CA VAL A 200 5.47 -14.25 27.30
C VAL A 200 6.78 -14.86 27.81
N VAL A 201 7.92 -14.24 27.55
CA VAL A 201 9.22 -14.73 28.04
C VAL A 201 9.25 -14.78 29.57
N ASP A 202 8.72 -13.75 30.24
CA ASP A 202 8.63 -13.71 31.70
C ASP A 202 7.60 -14.70 32.26
N PHE A 203 6.49 -14.92 31.54
CA PHE A 203 5.49 -15.94 31.90
C PHE A 203 6.05 -17.36 31.78
N LEU A 204 6.76 -17.68 30.69
CA LEU A 204 7.39 -18.98 30.48
C LEU A 204 8.52 -19.24 31.49
N ALA A 205 9.24 -18.19 31.89
CA ALA A 205 10.24 -18.25 32.96
C ALA A 205 9.62 -18.38 34.37
N GLY A 206 8.29 -18.29 34.51
CA GLY A 206 7.60 -18.41 35.80
C GLY A 206 7.80 -17.23 36.75
N ARG A 207 8.24 -16.07 36.24
CA ARG A 207 8.46 -14.86 37.06
C ARG A 207 7.19 -14.07 37.32
N VAL A 208 6.18 -14.21 36.45
CA VAL A 208 4.89 -13.55 36.56
C VAL A 208 3.80 -14.60 36.54
N SER A 209 2.93 -14.60 37.54
CA SER A 209 1.78 -15.50 37.61
C SER A 209 0.63 -14.97 36.76
N ARG A 210 -0.02 -15.85 35.99
CA ARG A 210 -1.26 -15.50 35.28
C ARG A 210 -2.37 -15.15 36.26
N ALA A 211 -3.28 -14.29 35.81
CA ALA A 211 -4.54 -14.07 36.52
C ALA A 211 -5.32 -15.40 36.58
N PRO A 212 -6.00 -15.70 37.70
CA PRO A 212 -6.97 -16.79 37.77
C PRO A 212 -7.96 -16.70 36.59
N ARG A 213 -8.36 -17.85 36.03
CA ARG A 213 -9.23 -17.90 34.83
C ARG A 213 -10.49 -17.06 35.00
N TRP A 214 -11.18 -17.17 36.14
CA TRP A 214 -12.38 -16.37 36.41
C TRP A 214 -12.12 -14.86 36.34
N MET A 215 -10.98 -14.35 36.80
CA MET A 215 -10.64 -12.93 36.67
C MET A 215 -10.38 -12.57 35.20
N ALA A 216 -9.67 -13.42 34.47
CA ALA A 216 -9.36 -13.18 33.07
C ALA A 216 -10.61 -13.18 32.18
N ASP A 217 -11.54 -14.10 32.43
CA ASP A 217 -12.80 -14.28 31.69
C ASP A 217 -13.78 -13.13 31.95
N HIS A 218 -13.75 -12.55 33.16
CA HIS A 218 -14.59 -11.40 33.53
C HIS A 218 -13.91 -10.03 33.27
N GLY A 219 -12.72 -10.02 32.66
CA GLY A 219 -12.02 -8.79 32.30
C GLY A 219 -11.27 -8.08 33.42
N PHE A 220 -11.03 -8.75 34.56
CA PHE A 220 -10.25 -8.25 35.71
C PHE A 220 -8.75 -8.60 35.64
N GLU A 221 -8.27 -9.11 34.51
CA GLU A 221 -6.86 -9.45 34.31
C GLU A 221 -5.92 -8.25 34.53
N TRP A 222 -6.37 -7.05 34.15
CA TRP A 222 -5.60 -5.83 34.36
C TRP A 222 -5.39 -5.50 35.84
N THR A 223 -6.38 -5.77 36.70
CA THR A 223 -6.29 -5.55 38.14
C THR A 223 -5.26 -6.49 38.76
N TRP A 224 -5.30 -7.77 38.38
CA TRP A 224 -4.30 -8.75 38.80
C TRP A 224 -2.87 -8.32 38.43
N ARG A 225 -2.67 -7.87 37.18
CA ARG A 225 -1.37 -7.41 36.71
C ARG A 225 -0.92 -6.12 37.39
N LEU A 226 -1.82 -5.17 37.62
CA LEU A 226 -1.52 -3.94 38.35
C LEU A 226 -1.11 -4.22 39.79
N MET A 227 -1.71 -5.21 40.45
CA MET A 227 -1.30 -5.63 41.80
C MET A 227 0.10 -6.24 41.83
N LEU A 228 0.47 -7.01 40.80
CA LEU A 228 1.80 -7.62 40.69
C LEU A 228 2.89 -6.62 40.29
N GLU A 229 2.59 -5.67 39.39
CA GLU A 229 3.56 -4.73 38.83
C GLU A 229 3.09 -3.26 38.89
N PRO A 230 2.76 -2.72 40.08
CA PRO A 230 2.10 -1.41 40.19
C PRO A 230 2.92 -0.26 39.62
N ARG A 231 4.24 -0.27 39.84
CA ARG A 231 5.15 0.78 39.31
C ARG A 231 5.23 0.79 37.79
N ARG A 232 5.13 -0.38 37.15
CA ARG A 232 5.28 -0.53 35.70
C ARG A 232 3.96 -0.27 34.96
N LEU A 233 2.83 -0.71 35.53
CA LEU A 233 1.55 -0.76 34.83
C LEU A 233 0.55 0.33 35.24
N SER A 234 0.79 1.07 36.33
CA SER A 234 -0.08 2.16 36.78
C SER A 234 -0.31 3.23 35.71
N ARG A 235 0.76 3.71 35.07
CA ARG A 235 0.63 4.73 34.01
C ARG A 235 -0.21 4.23 32.83
N ARG A 236 -0.03 2.98 32.44
CA ARG A 236 -0.86 2.34 31.40
C ARG A 236 -2.33 2.30 31.80
N TYR A 237 -2.66 1.65 32.91
CA TYR A 237 -4.07 1.40 33.26
C TYR A 237 -4.81 2.63 33.79
N LEU A 238 -4.12 3.58 34.41
CA LEU A 238 -4.75 4.75 35.03
C LEU A 238 -4.68 6.02 34.17
N VAL A 239 -3.78 6.07 33.19
CA VAL A 239 -3.58 7.28 32.35
C VAL A 239 -3.81 7.00 30.87
N HIS A 240 -3.30 5.89 30.33
CA HIS A 240 -3.39 5.60 28.89
C HIS A 240 -4.69 4.90 28.50
N ASP A 241 -5.08 3.84 29.20
CA ASP A 241 -6.24 3.00 28.85
C ASP A 241 -7.61 3.71 29.03
N PRO A 242 -7.88 4.58 30.03
CA PRO A 242 -9.21 5.17 30.21
C PRO A 242 -9.65 6.10 29.07
N PRO A 243 -8.79 7.03 28.56
CA PRO A 243 -9.11 7.80 27.37
C PRO A 243 -9.38 6.91 26.14
N GLU A 244 -8.57 5.87 25.92
CA GLU A 244 -8.79 4.97 24.78
C GLU A 244 -10.06 4.15 24.91
N LEU A 245 -10.44 3.73 26.12
CA LEU A 245 -11.72 3.08 26.34
C LEU A 245 -12.89 4.01 26.00
N LEU A 246 -12.84 5.27 26.42
CA LEU A 246 -13.87 6.26 26.11
C LEU A 246 -13.96 6.54 24.60
N ARG A 247 -12.82 6.64 23.91
CA ARG A 247 -12.79 6.79 22.46
C ARG A 247 -13.33 5.55 21.77
N LEU A 248 -12.89 4.37 22.22
CA LEU A 248 -13.41 3.10 21.74
C LEU A 248 -14.93 3.08 21.85
N MET A 249 -15.52 3.41 23.00
CA MET A 249 -16.98 3.43 23.17
C MET A 249 -17.73 4.37 22.22
N ARG A 250 -17.09 5.45 21.74
CA ARG A 250 -17.70 6.43 20.81
C ARG A 250 -17.49 6.09 19.33
N ARG A 251 -16.59 5.16 19.01
CA ARG A 251 -16.24 4.79 17.63
C ARG A 251 -17.15 3.70 17.11
N GLU A 252 -17.56 3.80 15.85
CA GLU A 252 -18.18 2.69 15.11
C GLU A 252 -17.09 1.90 14.37
N PRO A 253 -16.73 0.68 14.85
CA PRO A 253 -15.80 -0.17 14.13
C PRO A 253 -16.45 -0.68 12.85
N THR A 254 -15.68 -0.89 11.78
CA THR A 254 -16.21 -1.45 10.53
C THR A 254 -15.83 -2.93 10.38
N LEU A 255 -16.79 -3.75 9.94
CA LEU A 255 -16.50 -5.08 9.42
C LEU A 255 -16.10 -4.92 7.97
N GLN A 256 -14.82 -5.13 7.69
CA GLN A 256 -14.42 -5.53 6.36
C GLN A 256 -14.88 -6.98 6.19
N HIS A 257 -15.93 -7.20 5.39
CA HIS A 257 -16.32 -8.54 4.95
C HIS A 257 -15.23 -9.10 4.03
N GLU A 258 -14.84 -10.34 4.30
CA GLU A 258 -13.83 -11.19 3.65
C GLU A 258 -13.13 -10.61 2.41
N ALA A 259 -11.96 -9.99 2.63
CA ALA A 259 -10.87 -10.05 1.67
C ALA A 259 -9.98 -11.23 2.08
N ALA A 260 -10.37 -12.43 1.63
CA ALA A 260 -9.55 -13.62 1.45
C ALA A 260 -8.28 -13.75 2.32
N MET A 261 -8.39 -14.49 3.43
CA MET A 261 -7.33 -15.42 3.85
C MET A 261 -7.41 -16.74 3.05
N ALA A 262 -7.75 -16.65 1.76
CA ALA A 262 -7.43 -17.71 0.83
C ALA A 262 -5.93 -17.59 0.53
N HIS A 263 -5.17 -18.59 0.98
CA HIS A 263 -3.83 -18.87 0.50
C HIS A 263 -3.76 -18.61 -1.01
N PRO A 264 -2.91 -17.72 -1.54
CA PRO A 264 -2.45 -17.88 -2.89
C PRO A 264 -1.47 -19.05 -2.83
N ASP A 265 -2.03 -20.25 -2.85
CA ASP A 265 -1.32 -21.43 -3.30
C ASP A 265 -0.75 -21.06 -4.68
N ARG A 266 0.59 -20.93 -4.73
CA ARG A 266 1.33 -20.66 -5.97
C ARG A 266 1.31 -21.87 -6.92
N SER A 267 0.50 -22.90 -6.63
CA SER A 267 0.21 -24.00 -7.54
C SER A 267 -1.23 -24.04 -8.09
N VAL A 268 -2.10 -23.07 -7.75
CA VAL A 268 -3.47 -22.99 -8.30
C VAL A 268 -3.49 -22.11 -9.55
N GLY A 269 -4.11 -22.60 -10.63
CA GLY A 269 -4.08 -22.06 -11.98
C GLY A 269 -4.36 -20.55 -12.15
N ARG A 270 -3.89 -20.01 -13.28
CA ARG A 270 -4.11 -18.60 -13.70
C ARG A 270 -5.61 -18.36 -13.95
N GLY A 271 -6.15 -17.22 -13.47
CA GLY A 271 -7.54 -16.82 -13.79
C GLY A 271 -7.72 -16.52 -15.28
N ALA A 272 -8.88 -16.84 -15.86
CA ALA A 272 -9.15 -16.55 -17.27
C ALA A 272 -9.72 -15.13 -17.45
N PHE A 273 -9.35 -14.44 -18.52
CA PHE A 273 -9.99 -13.16 -18.86
C PHE A 273 -11.33 -13.40 -19.56
N VAL A 274 -12.23 -12.44 -19.41
CA VAL A 274 -13.57 -12.53 -19.95
C VAL A 274 -13.61 -12.01 -21.38
N GLY A 275 -14.09 -12.86 -22.30
CA GLY A 275 -14.23 -12.50 -23.71
C GLY A 275 -15.22 -11.36 -23.97
N HIS A 276 -15.19 -10.80 -25.18
CA HIS A 276 -15.93 -9.59 -25.58
C HIS A 276 -17.46 -9.68 -25.44
N ARG A 277 -18.06 -10.88 -25.44
CA ARG A 277 -19.53 -11.06 -25.39
C ARG A 277 -20.14 -11.05 -23.98
N ARG A 278 -19.35 -11.20 -22.92
CA ARG A 278 -19.85 -11.26 -21.53
C ARG A 278 -19.68 -9.92 -20.84
N ARG A 279 -20.57 -9.53 -19.92
CA ARG A 279 -20.37 -8.31 -19.13
C ARG A 279 -19.18 -8.49 -18.18
N ALA A 280 -18.21 -7.59 -18.25
CA ALA A 280 -17.08 -7.54 -17.32
C ALA A 280 -17.38 -6.57 -16.17
N THR A 281 -16.78 -6.79 -15.01
CA THR A 281 -16.77 -5.82 -13.92
C THR A 281 -15.80 -4.70 -14.28
N VAL A 282 -14.59 -5.08 -14.72
CA VAL A 282 -13.55 -4.14 -15.12
C VAL A 282 -13.05 -4.50 -16.51
N ALA A 283 -12.98 -3.50 -17.39
CA ALA A 283 -12.23 -3.61 -18.63
C ALA A 283 -10.90 -2.86 -18.49
N VAL A 284 -9.80 -3.58 -18.63
CA VAL A 284 -8.45 -3.05 -18.50
C VAL A 284 -7.95 -2.63 -19.88
N VAL A 285 -7.45 -1.41 -19.98
CA VAL A 285 -6.82 -0.84 -21.17
C VAL A 285 -5.34 -0.63 -20.88
N VAL A 286 -4.48 -1.24 -21.69
CA VAL A 286 -3.02 -1.06 -21.60
C VAL A 286 -2.52 -0.52 -22.94
N VAL A 287 -1.97 0.69 -22.95
CA VAL A 287 -1.33 1.26 -24.14
C VAL A 287 0.16 0.93 -24.10
N THR A 288 0.69 0.35 -25.18
CA THR A 288 2.05 -0.17 -25.26
C THR A 288 2.83 0.47 -26.39
N TYR A 289 4.13 0.70 -26.17
CA TYR A 289 5.10 1.13 -27.17
C TYR A 289 6.47 0.65 -26.75
N ASN A 290 6.97 -0.39 -27.42
CA ASN A 290 8.18 -1.13 -27.04
C ASN A 290 8.19 -1.51 -25.55
N SER A 291 7.23 -2.37 -25.15
CA SER A 291 6.96 -2.73 -23.76
C SER A 291 7.12 -4.24 -23.48
N VAL A 292 7.91 -4.95 -24.29
CA VAL A 292 8.07 -6.42 -24.21
C VAL A 292 8.60 -6.88 -22.86
N SER A 293 9.42 -6.06 -22.20
CA SER A 293 10.03 -6.37 -20.90
C SER A 293 9.03 -6.33 -19.74
N ASP A 294 8.04 -5.46 -19.81
CA ASP A 294 7.20 -5.14 -18.66
C ASP A 294 5.80 -5.75 -18.78
N LEU A 295 5.28 -5.89 -20.01
CA LEU A 295 3.93 -6.39 -20.24
C LEU A 295 3.65 -7.80 -19.64
N PRO A 296 4.55 -8.79 -19.71
CA PRO A 296 4.27 -10.13 -19.20
C PRO A 296 3.93 -10.16 -17.70
N GLY A 297 4.68 -9.40 -16.89
CA GLY A 297 4.41 -9.35 -15.45
C GLY A 297 3.07 -8.68 -15.15
N LEU A 298 2.68 -7.66 -15.92
CA LEU A 298 1.39 -6.97 -15.71
C LEU A 298 0.24 -7.92 -16.04
N ILE A 299 0.38 -8.70 -17.11
CA ILE A 299 -0.59 -9.75 -17.45
C ILE A 299 -0.71 -10.75 -16.29
N ASP A 300 0.39 -11.23 -15.72
CA ASP A 300 0.36 -12.17 -14.60
C ASP A 300 -0.33 -11.58 -13.35
N ASP A 301 -0.08 -10.31 -13.02
CA ASP A 301 -0.77 -9.62 -11.91
C ASP A 301 -2.28 -9.49 -12.18
N LEU A 302 -2.67 -9.17 -13.42
CA LEU A 302 -4.07 -9.11 -13.84
C LEU A 302 -4.76 -10.48 -13.79
N ARG A 303 -4.05 -11.57 -14.09
CA ARG A 303 -4.57 -12.95 -13.96
C ARG A 303 -4.92 -13.30 -12.52
N ILE A 304 -4.13 -12.77 -11.57
CA ILE A 304 -4.41 -12.93 -10.14
C ILE A 304 -5.67 -12.13 -9.79
N ALA A 305 -5.76 -10.87 -10.23
CA ALA A 305 -6.94 -10.04 -9.99
C ALA A 305 -8.23 -10.62 -10.64
N ALA A 306 -8.10 -11.31 -11.77
CA ALA A 306 -9.21 -11.95 -12.48
C ALA A 306 -9.81 -13.16 -11.73
N ARG A 307 -9.24 -13.57 -10.59
CA ARG A 307 -9.81 -14.60 -9.72
C ARG A 307 -11.05 -14.10 -8.97
N ASP A 308 -11.02 -12.83 -8.57
CA ASP A 308 -12.05 -12.23 -7.71
C ASP A 308 -12.97 -11.27 -8.49
N GLN A 309 -12.57 -10.89 -9.70
CA GLN A 309 -13.27 -9.93 -10.55
C GLN A 309 -13.39 -10.45 -11.97
N SER A 310 -14.52 -10.17 -12.63
CA SER A 310 -14.63 -10.43 -14.07
C SER A 310 -13.86 -9.34 -14.84
N ILE A 311 -12.68 -9.70 -15.33
CA ILE A 311 -11.75 -8.77 -16.00
C ILE A 311 -11.69 -9.06 -17.49
N ARG A 312 -11.86 -8.01 -18.31
CA ARG A 312 -11.50 -8.00 -19.73
C ARG A 312 -10.20 -7.24 -19.90
N VAL A 313 -9.31 -7.67 -20.81
CA VAL A 313 -8.06 -6.96 -21.11
C VAL A 313 -8.01 -6.61 -22.60
N VAL A 314 -7.76 -5.33 -22.87
CA VAL A 314 -7.52 -4.76 -24.20
C VAL A 314 -6.14 -4.13 -24.18
N VAL A 315 -5.24 -4.63 -25.02
CA VAL A 315 -3.90 -4.07 -25.20
C VAL A 315 -3.86 -3.33 -26.54
N VAL A 316 -3.48 -2.07 -26.51
CA VAL A 316 -3.27 -1.26 -27.71
C VAL A 316 -1.78 -1.13 -27.97
N ASP A 317 -1.34 -1.52 -29.15
CA ASP A 317 0.05 -1.40 -29.57
C ASP A 317 0.24 -0.19 -30.48
N ASN A 318 1.02 0.79 -30.00
CA ASN A 318 1.36 2.02 -30.71
C ASN A 318 2.60 1.85 -31.59
N GLN A 319 2.64 0.78 -32.39
CA GLN A 319 3.73 0.47 -33.33
C GLN A 319 5.03 0.05 -32.62
N SER A 320 4.96 -0.98 -31.78
CA SER A 320 6.14 -1.59 -31.17
C SER A 320 6.97 -2.38 -32.19
N SER A 321 8.28 -2.43 -31.94
CA SER A 321 9.28 -3.10 -32.79
C SER A 321 10.13 -4.13 -32.04
N ASP A 322 9.82 -4.35 -30.76
CA ASP A 322 10.59 -5.15 -29.81
C ASP A 322 9.97 -6.54 -29.51
N GLY A 323 8.93 -6.92 -30.24
CA GLY A 323 8.18 -8.18 -30.00
C GLY A 323 7.01 -8.05 -29.01
N THR A 324 6.65 -6.83 -28.57
CA THR A 324 5.48 -6.61 -27.68
C THR A 324 4.20 -7.25 -28.22
N THR A 325 3.91 -7.12 -29.53
CA THR A 325 2.69 -7.69 -30.13
C THR A 325 2.68 -9.22 -30.11
N ASP A 326 3.83 -9.87 -30.23
CA ASP A 326 3.94 -11.33 -30.19
C ASP A 326 3.63 -11.89 -28.79
N VAL A 327 4.05 -11.17 -27.74
CA VAL A 327 3.67 -11.48 -26.36
C VAL A 327 2.14 -11.46 -26.23
N VAL A 328 1.47 -10.42 -26.73
CA VAL A 328 0.00 -10.32 -26.63
C VAL A 328 -0.68 -11.43 -27.44
N ARG A 329 -0.24 -11.70 -28.67
CA ARG A 329 -0.82 -12.74 -29.53
C ARG A 329 -0.69 -14.14 -28.94
N SER A 330 0.27 -14.37 -28.04
CA SER A 330 0.40 -15.63 -27.31
C SER A 330 -0.74 -15.88 -26.30
N HIS A 331 -1.51 -14.84 -25.95
CA HIS A 331 -2.68 -14.92 -25.07
C HIS A 331 -3.99 -14.83 -25.86
N THR A 332 -4.71 -15.94 -25.99
CA THR A 332 -5.94 -16.06 -26.81
C THR A 332 -7.16 -15.32 -26.27
N ASP A 333 -7.11 -14.87 -25.01
CA ASP A 333 -8.19 -14.20 -24.28
C ASP A 333 -7.87 -12.73 -23.94
N ILE A 334 -6.83 -12.17 -24.55
CA ILE A 334 -6.55 -10.73 -24.56
C ILE A 334 -6.89 -10.17 -25.95
N THR A 335 -7.56 -9.02 -26.00
CA THR A 335 -7.79 -8.31 -27.26
C THR A 335 -6.58 -7.43 -27.58
N LEU A 336 -5.90 -7.71 -28.70
CA LEU A 336 -4.86 -6.83 -29.25
C LEU A 336 -5.49 -5.85 -30.25
N VAL A 337 -5.20 -4.57 -30.11
CA VAL A 337 -5.54 -3.50 -31.05
C VAL A 337 -4.25 -2.88 -31.56
N GLU A 338 -3.92 -3.11 -32.83
CA GLU A 338 -2.79 -2.44 -33.47
C GLU A 338 -3.27 -1.10 -34.02
N SER A 339 -2.73 0.00 -33.51
CA SER A 339 -3.27 1.34 -33.81
C SER A 339 -2.85 1.92 -35.16
N GLY A 340 -2.01 1.19 -35.93
CA GLY A 340 -1.53 1.62 -37.25
C GLY A 340 -0.44 2.70 -37.22
N GLY A 341 0.02 3.09 -36.02
CA GLY A 341 1.11 4.04 -35.81
C GLY A 341 1.17 4.50 -34.36
N ASN A 342 2.16 5.31 -34.00
CA ASN A 342 2.22 5.86 -32.64
C ASN A 342 1.19 6.99 -32.47
N LEU A 343 0.01 6.68 -31.94
CA LEU A 343 -1.06 7.66 -31.69
C LEU A 343 -0.88 8.46 -30.39
N GLY A 344 0.16 8.17 -29.61
CA GLY A 344 0.30 8.69 -28.25
C GLY A 344 -0.64 8.02 -27.25
N TYR A 345 -0.64 8.51 -26.01
CA TYR A 345 -1.38 7.85 -24.92
C TYR A 345 -2.89 8.03 -25.05
N ALA A 346 -3.35 9.26 -25.25
CA ALA A 346 -4.78 9.57 -25.45
C ALA A 346 -5.37 8.84 -26.67
N GLY A 347 -4.66 8.86 -27.80
CA GLY A 347 -5.09 8.16 -29.01
C GLY A 347 -5.12 6.64 -28.83
N GLY A 348 -4.14 6.07 -28.12
CA GLY A 348 -4.13 4.65 -27.75
C GLY A 348 -5.32 4.26 -26.86
N ILE A 349 -5.64 5.07 -25.84
CA ILE A 349 -6.81 4.84 -24.98
C ILE A 349 -8.10 4.89 -25.81
N ASN A 350 -8.27 5.92 -26.64
CA ASN A 350 -9.46 6.07 -27.50
C ASN A 350 -9.62 4.89 -28.46
N ALA A 351 -8.53 4.39 -29.06
CA ALA A 351 -8.54 3.22 -29.92
C ALA A 351 -8.98 1.93 -29.18
N ALA A 352 -8.79 1.84 -27.87
CA ALA A 352 -9.23 0.71 -27.05
C ALA A 352 -10.74 0.73 -26.77
N MET A 353 -11.33 1.92 -26.64
CA MET A 353 -12.69 2.11 -26.12
C MET A 353 -13.77 1.29 -26.85
N PRO A 354 -13.75 1.09 -28.19
CA PRO A 354 -14.73 0.25 -28.86
C PRO A 354 -14.74 -1.23 -28.41
N PHE A 355 -13.67 -1.69 -27.75
CA PHE A 355 -13.47 -3.09 -27.37
C PHE A 355 -13.70 -3.35 -25.88
N VAL A 356 -13.87 -2.32 -25.04
CA VAL A 356 -13.95 -2.46 -23.58
C VAL A 356 -15.32 -2.90 -23.08
N GLU A 357 -16.38 -2.63 -23.84
CA GLU A 357 -17.76 -2.91 -23.43
C GLU A 357 -18.26 -4.33 -23.76
N PRO A 358 -19.26 -4.84 -23.00
CA PRO A 358 -19.92 -4.21 -21.85
C PRO A 358 -19.10 -4.34 -20.55
N CYS A 359 -18.97 -3.26 -19.78
CA CYS A 359 -18.29 -3.24 -18.46
C CYS A 359 -18.85 -2.19 -17.47
N GLU A 360 -18.59 -2.34 -16.18
CA GLU A 360 -18.99 -1.36 -15.14
C GLU A 360 -17.98 -0.20 -14.99
N ALA A 361 -16.69 -0.52 -15.11
CA ALA A 361 -15.61 0.46 -15.07
C ALA A 361 -14.48 0.09 -16.03
N VAL A 362 -13.75 1.11 -16.48
CA VAL A 362 -12.56 1.00 -17.32
C VAL A 362 -11.32 1.33 -16.49
N LEU A 363 -10.37 0.40 -16.40
CA LEU A 363 -9.10 0.56 -15.70
C LEU A 363 -7.98 0.79 -16.71
N ILE A 364 -7.41 1.98 -16.74
CA ILE A 364 -6.29 2.32 -17.61
C ILE A 364 -4.99 2.08 -16.83
N LEU A 365 -4.07 1.31 -17.41
CA LEU A 365 -2.78 0.97 -16.80
C LEU A 365 -1.63 1.18 -17.78
N ASN A 366 -0.53 1.73 -17.29
CA ASN A 366 0.75 1.64 -17.97
C ASN A 366 1.32 0.21 -17.90
N PRO A 367 2.10 -0.22 -18.90
CA PRO A 367 2.66 -1.57 -18.97
C PRO A 367 3.78 -1.83 -17.93
N ASP A 368 4.41 -0.79 -17.38
CA ASP A 368 5.53 -0.86 -16.44
C ASP A 368 5.11 -1.05 -14.97
N LEU A 369 3.84 -1.34 -14.73
CA LEU A 369 3.27 -1.44 -13.38
C LEU A 369 3.16 -2.88 -12.89
N SER A 370 3.34 -3.06 -11.58
CA SER A 370 2.90 -4.24 -10.83
C SER A 370 1.72 -3.89 -9.92
N LEU A 371 0.76 -4.80 -9.82
CA LEU A 371 -0.44 -4.60 -9.00
C LEU A 371 -0.33 -5.42 -7.71
N ALA A 372 -0.54 -4.78 -6.56
CA ALA A 372 -0.64 -5.52 -5.30
C ALA A 372 -1.90 -6.42 -5.31
N PRO A 373 -1.86 -7.59 -4.66
CA PRO A 373 -3.03 -8.46 -4.56
C PRO A 373 -4.27 -7.72 -4.01
N GLY A 374 -5.38 -7.80 -4.74
CA GLY A 374 -6.63 -7.12 -4.40
C GLY A 374 -6.70 -5.62 -4.74
N ALA A 375 -5.68 -5.03 -5.40
CA ALA A 375 -5.70 -3.62 -5.77
C ALA A 375 -6.92 -3.25 -6.64
N VAL A 376 -7.23 -4.06 -7.66
CA VAL A 376 -8.40 -3.85 -8.54
C VAL A 376 -9.70 -3.90 -7.74
N THR A 377 -9.84 -4.87 -6.83
CA THR A 377 -11.01 -4.98 -5.94
C THR A 377 -11.17 -3.72 -5.08
N ARG A 378 -10.08 -3.20 -4.51
CA ARG A 378 -10.13 -1.99 -3.67
C ARG A 378 -10.49 -0.73 -4.47
N LEU A 379 -9.97 -0.58 -5.69
CA LEU A 379 -10.39 0.48 -6.60
C LEU A 379 -11.90 0.40 -6.89
N MET A 380 -12.42 -0.80 -7.19
CA MET A 380 -13.85 -1.02 -7.43
C MET A 380 -14.71 -0.74 -6.19
N THR A 381 -14.27 -1.17 -5.01
CA THR A 381 -14.98 -0.90 -3.75
C THR A 381 -15.05 0.60 -3.48
N SER A 382 -13.95 1.33 -3.69
CA SER A 382 -13.91 2.79 -3.55
C SER A 382 -14.86 3.46 -4.55
N LEU A 383 -14.85 3.03 -5.81
CA LEU A 383 -15.75 3.53 -6.85
C LEU A 383 -17.23 3.30 -6.49
N ARG A 384 -17.58 2.13 -5.96
CA ARG A 384 -18.95 1.78 -5.57
C ARG A 384 -19.42 2.43 -4.27
N GLY A 385 -18.51 2.98 -3.47
CA GLY A 385 -18.84 3.56 -2.16
C GLY A 385 -19.62 4.88 -2.24
N ASP A 386 -19.52 5.61 -3.36
CA ASP A 386 -20.24 6.86 -3.60
C ASP A 386 -20.45 7.03 -5.11
N ASP A 387 -21.71 7.15 -5.53
CA ASP A 387 -22.09 7.27 -6.95
C ASP A 387 -21.57 8.55 -7.61
N ARG A 388 -21.20 9.57 -6.81
CA ARG A 388 -20.55 10.79 -7.31
C ARG A 388 -19.11 10.54 -7.74
N ILE A 389 -18.47 9.45 -7.32
CA ILE A 389 -17.11 9.14 -7.73
C ILE A 389 -17.12 8.65 -9.17
N GLY A 390 -16.52 9.47 -10.05
CA GLY A 390 -16.38 9.19 -11.47
C GLY A 390 -15.07 8.48 -11.80
N ALA A 391 -14.02 8.71 -11.01
CA ALA A 391 -12.75 8.02 -11.15
C ALA A 391 -12.05 7.78 -9.81
N VAL A 392 -11.26 6.71 -9.74
CA VAL A 392 -10.43 6.32 -8.60
C VAL A 392 -8.99 6.10 -9.04
N VAL A 393 -8.04 6.61 -8.26
CA VAL A 393 -6.59 6.46 -8.50
C VAL A 393 -5.90 5.81 -7.29
N PRO A 394 -4.97 4.86 -7.49
CA PRO A 394 -4.30 4.14 -6.42
C PRO A 394 -3.13 4.92 -5.80
N LEU A 395 -2.63 4.43 -4.66
CA LEU A 395 -1.27 4.72 -4.20
C LEU A 395 -0.27 4.07 -5.16
N ILE A 396 0.65 4.88 -5.68
CA ILE A 396 1.74 4.40 -6.53
C ILE A 396 3.05 4.44 -5.74
N LEU A 397 3.79 3.33 -5.79
CA LEU A 397 5.13 3.21 -5.24
C LEU A 397 6.17 3.19 -6.37
N ASP A 398 7.34 3.76 -6.10
CA ASP A 398 8.53 3.59 -6.94
C ASP A 398 9.10 2.16 -6.78
N ALA A 399 10.04 1.78 -7.64
CA ALA A 399 10.66 0.45 -7.62
C ALA A 399 11.38 0.13 -6.28
N ASP A 400 11.82 1.16 -5.55
CA ASP A 400 12.44 1.05 -4.23
C ASP A 400 11.42 1.03 -3.06
N GLY A 401 10.13 1.05 -3.37
CA GLY A 401 9.03 1.06 -2.39
C GLY A 401 8.72 2.44 -1.82
N ALA A 402 9.38 3.51 -2.27
CA ALA A 402 9.05 4.87 -1.86
C ALA A 402 7.71 5.33 -2.47
N VAL A 403 7.01 6.25 -1.81
CA VAL A 403 5.78 6.84 -2.38
C VAL A 403 6.15 7.67 -3.61
N TYR A 404 5.64 7.22 -4.77
CA TYR A 404 5.64 8.03 -5.97
C TYR A 404 4.57 9.11 -5.79
N ASN A 405 5.02 10.36 -5.71
CA ASN A 405 4.10 11.48 -5.51
C ASN A 405 3.24 11.61 -6.78
N SER A 406 2.08 10.96 -6.84
CA SER A 406 1.18 10.90 -8.00
C SER A 406 0.07 11.94 -7.95
N ILE A 407 -0.31 12.40 -6.74
CA ILE A 407 -1.38 13.39 -6.55
C ILE A 407 -0.90 14.76 -7.04
N ARG A 408 -1.79 15.46 -7.74
CA ARG A 408 -1.52 16.74 -8.37
C ARG A 408 -2.66 17.72 -8.14
N ARG A 409 -2.31 19.00 -8.23
CA ARG A 409 -3.22 20.13 -8.15
C ARG A 409 -3.35 20.79 -9.51
N GLU A 410 -4.47 21.45 -9.73
CA GLU A 410 -4.70 22.20 -10.98
C GLU A 410 -3.54 23.16 -11.32
N PRO A 411 -3.07 23.20 -12.57
CA PRO A 411 -2.12 24.20 -13.01
C PRO A 411 -2.61 25.63 -12.74
N SER A 412 -1.77 26.46 -12.11
CA SER A 412 -2.09 27.87 -11.85
C SER A 412 -0.85 28.75 -11.94
N LEU A 413 -1.05 30.06 -12.13
CA LEU A 413 0.04 31.06 -12.14
C LEU A 413 0.91 30.98 -10.88
N SER A 414 0.29 30.94 -9.69
CA SER A 414 1.03 30.90 -8.42
C SER A 414 1.84 29.61 -8.28
N ARG A 415 1.29 28.48 -8.72
CA ARG A 415 1.99 27.18 -8.68
C ARG A 415 3.11 27.10 -9.71
N ALA A 416 2.91 27.62 -10.92
CA ALA A 416 3.95 27.71 -11.95
C ALA A 416 5.12 28.60 -11.51
N VAL A 417 4.84 29.76 -10.89
CA VAL A 417 5.87 30.64 -10.32
C VAL A 417 6.53 30.01 -9.08
N GLY A 418 5.77 29.34 -8.22
CA GLY A 418 6.29 28.61 -7.07
C GLY A 418 7.26 27.49 -7.47
N ASP A 419 6.91 26.71 -8.49
CA ASP A 419 7.79 25.73 -9.14
C ASP A 419 9.03 26.39 -9.76
N ALA A 420 8.86 27.56 -10.37
CA ALA A 420 9.94 28.32 -10.99
C ALA A 420 10.99 28.76 -9.98
N LEU A 421 10.57 29.36 -8.86
CA LEU A 421 11.46 30.04 -7.92
C LEU A 421 12.05 29.09 -6.87
N LEU A 422 11.27 28.13 -6.38
CA LEU A 422 11.67 27.29 -5.23
C LEU A 422 12.23 25.92 -5.68
N GLY A 423 11.95 25.52 -6.93
CA GLY A 423 12.38 24.25 -7.50
C GLY A 423 11.91 23.02 -6.72
N ARG A 424 12.52 21.86 -7.00
CA ARG A 424 12.23 20.59 -6.29
C ARG A 424 12.89 20.48 -4.91
N ARG A 425 13.68 21.48 -4.49
CA ARG A 425 14.52 21.42 -3.27
C ARG A 425 13.76 21.75 -1.98
N LEU A 426 12.67 22.51 -2.06
CA LEU A 426 11.78 22.77 -0.91
C LEU A 426 10.51 21.92 -0.99
N ARG A 427 10.53 20.72 -0.39
CA ARG A 427 9.36 19.82 -0.32
C ARG A 427 8.24 20.34 0.61
N LYS A 428 8.54 21.24 1.56
CA LYS A 428 7.57 21.82 2.52
C LYS A 428 6.99 23.17 2.08
N ARG A 429 6.52 23.29 0.85
CA ARG A 429 5.94 24.54 0.34
C ARG A 429 4.41 24.56 0.45
N PRO A 430 3.78 25.73 0.64
CA PRO A 430 2.32 25.85 0.63
C PRO A 430 1.69 25.26 -0.64
N SER A 431 0.52 24.65 -0.51
CA SER A 431 -0.25 24.04 -1.62
C SER A 431 -0.58 25.02 -2.75
N LEU A 432 -0.63 26.33 -2.46
CA LEU A 432 -0.81 27.41 -3.43
C LEU A 432 0.39 27.62 -4.37
N LEU A 433 1.55 27.05 -4.05
CA LEU A 433 2.83 27.24 -4.76
C LEU A 433 3.40 25.94 -5.37
N SER A 434 2.63 24.85 -5.38
CA SER A 434 3.04 23.54 -5.89
C SER A 434 1.93 22.85 -6.67
N GLU A 435 2.22 22.42 -7.90
CA GLU A 435 1.32 21.50 -8.63
C GLU A 435 1.42 20.06 -8.10
N ILE A 436 2.56 19.67 -7.53
CA ILE A 436 2.76 18.34 -6.96
C ILE A 436 2.35 18.33 -5.49
N ASP A 437 1.64 17.28 -5.07
CA ASP A 437 1.46 17.04 -3.65
C ASP A 437 2.65 16.29 -3.05
N TYR A 438 3.31 16.92 -2.09
CA TYR A 438 4.44 16.36 -1.35
C TYR A 438 4.09 16.09 0.11
N CYS A 439 2.87 16.39 0.55
CA CYS A 439 2.44 16.17 1.92
C CYS A 439 2.30 14.66 2.15
N PRO A 440 3.12 14.01 3.00
CA PRO A 440 3.02 12.57 3.19
C PRO A 440 1.68 12.14 3.78
N ALA A 441 1.03 13.00 4.56
CA ALA A 441 -0.26 12.73 5.18
C ALA A 441 -1.38 12.53 4.15
N ASP A 442 -1.33 13.28 3.03
CA ASP A 442 -2.34 13.20 1.98
C ASP A 442 -2.30 11.81 1.28
N TYR A 443 -1.19 11.09 1.34
CA TYR A 443 -1.06 9.73 0.78
C TYR A 443 -1.50 8.62 1.75
N LEU A 444 -1.97 8.95 2.96
CA LEU A 444 -2.37 7.95 3.98
C LEU A 444 -3.86 7.63 3.97
N GLU A 445 -4.70 8.53 3.44
CA GLU A 445 -6.16 8.46 3.56
C GLU A 445 -6.85 8.68 2.21
N ALA A 446 -7.98 8.01 2.04
CA ALA A 446 -8.81 8.19 0.86
C ALA A 446 -9.47 9.57 0.90
N HIS A 447 -9.26 10.37 -0.15
CA HIS A 447 -9.80 11.72 -0.24
C HIS A 447 -9.92 12.17 -1.70
N ASP A 448 -10.69 13.23 -1.94
CA ASP A 448 -10.84 13.79 -3.28
C ASP A 448 -9.63 14.62 -3.70
N VAL A 449 -9.24 14.46 -4.96
CA VAL A 449 -8.09 15.15 -5.56
C VAL A 449 -8.50 15.90 -6.82
N ASP A 450 -7.71 16.90 -7.23
CA ASP A 450 -7.93 17.56 -8.52
C ASP A 450 -7.66 16.60 -9.68
N TRP A 451 -6.50 15.94 -9.63
CA TRP A 451 -6.08 14.91 -10.58
C TRP A 451 -4.86 14.13 -10.03
N ALA A 452 -4.53 13.01 -10.66
CA ALA A 452 -3.28 12.28 -10.40
C ALA A 452 -2.61 11.85 -11.71
N THR A 453 -1.35 11.44 -11.66
CA THR A 453 -0.62 10.96 -12.84
C THR A 453 -1.33 9.78 -13.51
N GLY A 454 -1.40 9.80 -14.84
CA GLY A 454 -2.18 8.85 -15.65
C GLY A 454 -1.68 7.40 -15.71
N ALA A 455 -0.82 6.98 -14.78
CA ALA A 455 -0.21 5.64 -14.78
C ALA A 455 -1.23 4.53 -14.47
N ALA A 456 -2.10 4.76 -13.49
CA ALA A 456 -3.17 3.85 -13.13
C ALA A 456 -4.41 4.64 -12.71
N LEU A 457 -5.54 4.42 -13.39
CA LEU A 457 -6.81 5.05 -13.02
C LEU A 457 -8.01 4.19 -13.42
N LEU A 458 -8.98 4.06 -12.52
CA LEU A 458 -10.25 3.39 -12.74
C LEU A 458 -11.33 4.45 -13.00
N ILE A 459 -12.10 4.32 -14.07
CA ILE A 459 -13.15 5.27 -14.46
C ILE A 459 -14.48 4.55 -14.56
N ARG A 460 -15.54 5.09 -13.97
CA ARG A 460 -16.90 4.57 -14.13
C ARG A 460 -17.32 4.65 -15.59
N THR A 461 -17.82 3.57 -16.18
CA THR A 461 -18.17 3.54 -17.61
C THR A 461 -19.21 4.61 -17.97
N THR A 462 -20.21 4.84 -17.12
CA THR A 462 -21.21 5.90 -17.34
C THR A 462 -20.59 7.30 -17.38
N VAL A 463 -19.59 7.56 -16.54
CA VAL A 463 -18.87 8.84 -16.52
C VAL A 463 -17.94 8.96 -17.73
N ALA A 464 -17.30 7.86 -18.16
CA ALA A 464 -16.52 7.86 -19.39
C ALA A 464 -17.37 8.23 -20.62
N HIS A 465 -18.62 7.74 -20.70
CA HIS A 465 -19.57 8.14 -21.74
C HIS A 465 -19.96 9.61 -21.67
N GLU A 466 -20.20 10.12 -20.47
CA GLU A 466 -20.59 11.52 -20.24
C GLU A 466 -19.46 12.49 -20.60
N VAL A 467 -18.22 12.18 -20.20
CA VAL A 467 -17.03 13.01 -20.43
C VAL A 467 -16.56 12.95 -21.89
N GLY A 468 -16.82 11.83 -22.57
CA GLY A 468 -16.42 11.59 -23.95
C GLY A 468 -14.93 11.24 -24.12
N PRO A 469 -14.41 11.29 -25.35
CA PRO A 469 -13.07 10.79 -25.65
C PRO A 469 -11.94 11.60 -24.98
N TRP A 470 -10.78 10.97 -24.81
CA TRP A 470 -9.55 11.62 -24.40
C TRP A 470 -9.10 12.62 -25.47
N ASN A 471 -8.51 13.75 -25.07
CA ASN A 471 -8.12 14.79 -26.03
C ASN A 471 -6.78 14.44 -26.69
N GLU A 472 -6.83 14.01 -27.95
CA GLU A 472 -5.68 13.60 -28.76
C GLU A 472 -4.74 14.74 -29.16
N GLU A 473 -5.11 16.00 -28.90
CA GLU A 473 -4.17 17.13 -29.00
C GLU A 473 -2.97 16.97 -28.03
N PHE A 474 -3.17 16.19 -26.96
CA PHE A 474 -2.14 15.76 -26.04
C PHE A 474 -1.62 14.37 -26.44
N PHE A 475 -0.54 14.36 -27.23
CA PHE A 475 0.15 13.13 -27.60
C PHE A 475 0.65 12.34 -26.36
N LEU A 476 1.24 13.06 -25.40
CA LEU A 476 1.67 12.52 -24.11
C LEU A 476 1.81 13.67 -23.09
N TYR A 477 1.43 13.43 -21.84
CA TYR A 477 1.30 14.38 -20.74
C TYR A 477 0.22 15.47 -20.93
N SER A 478 -0.54 15.71 -19.85
CA SER A 478 -1.67 16.64 -19.73
C SER A 478 -3.00 16.15 -20.31
N GLU A 479 -3.01 15.00 -21.00
CA GLU A 479 -4.25 14.28 -21.35
C GLU A 479 -5.03 13.88 -20.10
N GLU A 480 -4.34 13.42 -19.05
CA GLU A 480 -4.97 13.03 -17.79
C GLU A 480 -5.44 14.25 -17.01
N THR A 481 -4.68 15.35 -17.05
CA THR A 481 -5.07 16.61 -16.41
C THR A 481 -6.36 17.15 -17.05
N ASP A 482 -6.45 17.13 -18.39
CA ASP A 482 -7.66 17.50 -19.14
C ASP A 482 -8.84 16.58 -18.82
N TYR A 483 -8.62 15.26 -18.79
CA TYR A 483 -9.68 14.29 -18.55
C TYR A 483 -10.25 14.37 -17.13
N PHE A 484 -9.39 14.43 -16.11
CA PHE A 484 -9.83 14.60 -14.72
C PHE A 484 -10.55 15.93 -14.47
N ARG A 485 -10.12 17.00 -15.13
CA ARG A 485 -10.87 18.26 -15.09
C ARG A 485 -12.27 18.11 -15.67
N ARG A 486 -12.40 17.46 -16.84
CA ARG A 486 -13.72 17.24 -17.45
C ARG A 486 -14.64 16.36 -16.59
N ILE A 487 -14.09 15.33 -15.93
CA ILE A 487 -14.83 14.54 -14.91
C ILE A 487 -15.42 15.45 -13.83
N ARG A 488 -14.61 16.37 -13.29
CA ARG A 488 -15.06 17.30 -12.25
C ARG A 488 -16.04 18.37 -12.76
N GLU A 489 -15.86 18.82 -14.00
CA GLU A 489 -16.79 19.77 -14.66
C GLU A 489 -18.15 19.12 -14.97
N SER A 490 -18.21 17.79 -15.15
CA SER A 490 -19.47 17.03 -15.18
C SER A 490 -20.09 16.79 -13.79
N GLY A 491 -19.50 17.32 -12.71
CA GLY A 491 -20.02 17.20 -11.35
C GLY A 491 -19.62 15.94 -10.60
N HIS A 492 -18.71 15.12 -11.16
CA HIS A 492 -18.20 13.91 -10.52
C HIS A 492 -16.89 14.16 -9.74
N LEU A 493 -16.57 13.25 -8.84
CA LEU A 493 -15.39 13.30 -7.98
C LEU A 493 -14.28 12.40 -8.52
N VAL A 494 -13.04 12.79 -8.22
CA VAL A 494 -11.84 11.99 -8.47
C VAL A 494 -11.27 11.60 -7.10
N ARG A 495 -11.31 10.31 -6.80
CA ARG A 495 -10.95 9.76 -5.48
C ARG A 495 -9.56 9.15 -5.50
N PHE A 496 -8.70 9.56 -4.58
CA PHE A 496 -7.49 8.81 -4.25
C PHE A 496 -7.83 7.68 -3.27
N GLU A 497 -7.35 6.45 -3.53
CA GLU A 497 -7.59 5.26 -2.72
C GLU A 497 -6.26 4.62 -2.31
N PRO A 498 -5.71 4.93 -1.12
CA PRO A 498 -4.39 4.47 -0.72
C PRO A 498 -4.32 2.98 -0.38
N SER A 499 -5.47 2.33 -0.14
CA SER A 499 -5.48 0.88 0.10
C SER A 499 -5.25 0.10 -1.20
N ALA A 500 -5.57 0.66 -2.37
CA ALA A 500 -5.18 0.13 -3.66
C ALA A 500 -3.73 0.53 -3.96
N VAL A 501 -2.81 -0.44 -3.93
CA VAL A 501 -1.38 -0.20 -4.12
C VAL A 501 -0.93 -0.74 -5.48
N VAL A 502 -0.21 0.10 -6.20
CA VAL A 502 0.42 -0.20 -7.49
C VAL A 502 1.88 0.23 -7.39
N GLN A 503 2.79 -0.46 -8.08
CA GLN A 503 4.22 -0.14 -8.04
C GLN A 503 4.81 -0.06 -9.45
N HIS A 504 5.71 0.88 -9.69
CA HIS A 504 6.52 0.93 -10.91
C HIS A 504 7.63 -0.12 -10.85
N ARG A 505 7.74 -1.00 -11.86
CA ARG A 505 8.83 -1.98 -11.96
C ARG A 505 10.16 -1.35 -12.35
N GLN A 506 10.10 -0.28 -13.12
CA GLN A 506 11.24 0.56 -13.49
C GLN A 506 10.83 2.01 -13.21
N GLY A 507 11.74 2.85 -12.68
CA GLY A 507 11.42 4.26 -12.38
C GLY A 507 10.74 4.92 -13.58
N GLY A 508 9.52 5.43 -13.37
CA GLY A 508 8.48 5.60 -14.42
C GLY A 508 8.88 6.36 -15.69
N SER A 509 8.02 6.24 -16.71
CA SER A 509 8.13 6.78 -18.09
C SER A 509 9.42 7.57 -18.40
N GLY A 510 10.31 6.96 -19.19
CA GLY A 510 11.65 7.45 -19.50
C GLY A 510 11.75 8.96 -19.74
N THR A 511 12.72 9.59 -19.05
CA THR A 511 12.93 11.04 -19.18
C THR A 511 13.75 11.36 -20.42
N SER A 512 13.11 11.90 -21.46
CA SER A 512 13.82 12.45 -22.63
C SER A 512 13.72 13.98 -22.67
N PRO A 513 14.73 14.69 -23.18
CA PRO A 513 14.64 16.15 -23.31
C PRO A 513 13.55 16.61 -24.28
N ALA A 514 13.12 15.77 -25.24
CA ALA A 514 11.97 16.06 -26.08
C ALA A 514 10.65 15.97 -25.31
N LEU A 515 10.52 14.98 -24.44
CA LEU A 515 9.34 14.77 -23.58
C LEU A 515 9.20 15.87 -22.52
N ALA A 516 10.31 16.32 -21.92
CA ALA A 516 10.30 17.46 -21.01
C ALA A 516 9.80 18.75 -21.69
N ARG A 517 10.17 18.96 -22.97
CA ARG A 517 9.68 20.08 -23.78
C ARG A 517 8.20 19.97 -24.10
N LEU A 518 7.75 18.76 -24.47
CA LEU A 518 6.35 18.46 -24.71
C LEU A 518 5.50 18.76 -23.47
N MET A 519 5.91 18.27 -22.30
CA MET A 519 5.22 18.51 -21.03
C MET A 519 5.06 20.01 -20.72
N ALA A 520 6.12 20.82 -20.92
CA ALA A 520 6.04 22.27 -20.71
C ALA A 520 5.07 22.97 -21.68
N VAL A 521 5.05 22.55 -22.95
CA VAL A 521 4.14 23.08 -23.97
C VAL A 521 2.69 22.62 -23.73
N ASN A 522 2.48 21.37 -23.32
CA ASN A 522 1.16 20.82 -23.04
C ASN A 522 0.51 21.49 -21.83
N ARG A 523 1.26 21.85 -20.79
CA ARG A 523 0.75 22.70 -19.69
C ARG A 523 0.18 24.03 -20.20
N ILE A 524 0.81 24.64 -21.20
CA ILE A 524 0.32 25.89 -21.82
C ILE A 524 -0.93 25.63 -22.68
N ARG A 525 -0.97 24.51 -23.42
CA ARG A 525 -2.16 24.10 -24.21
C ARG A 525 -3.36 23.86 -23.30
N TYR A 526 -3.15 23.12 -22.21
CA TYR A 526 -4.14 22.88 -21.17
C TYR A 526 -4.70 24.18 -20.60
N VAL A 527 -3.83 25.08 -20.13
CA VAL A 527 -4.28 26.36 -19.57
C VAL A 527 -5.02 27.21 -20.61
N LYS A 528 -4.59 27.22 -21.88
CA LYS A 528 -5.29 27.94 -22.95
C LYS A 528 -6.70 27.38 -23.22
N ARG A 529 -6.89 26.06 -23.09
CA ARG A 529 -8.18 25.40 -23.32
C ARG A 529 -9.18 25.73 -22.22
N HIS A 530 -8.70 25.72 -20.98
CA HIS A 530 -9.52 25.77 -19.78
C HIS A 530 -9.58 27.13 -19.09
N HIS A 531 -8.80 28.10 -19.58
CA HIS A 531 -8.77 29.48 -19.10
C HIS A 531 -8.74 30.47 -20.28
N GLY A 532 -9.10 31.72 -20.02
CA GLY A 532 -9.08 32.77 -21.04
C GLY A 532 -7.69 33.06 -21.63
N ALA A 533 -7.66 33.59 -22.85
CA ALA A 533 -6.43 33.85 -23.60
C ALA A 533 -5.42 34.73 -22.83
N ALA A 534 -5.90 35.71 -22.07
CA ALA A 534 -5.05 36.57 -21.24
C ALA A 534 -4.33 35.77 -20.13
N TYR A 535 -5.04 34.87 -19.45
CA TYR A 535 -4.46 34.01 -18.41
C TYR A 535 -3.41 33.06 -19.00
N ALA A 536 -3.67 32.51 -20.19
CA ALA A 536 -2.72 31.64 -20.89
C ALA A 536 -1.42 32.36 -21.29
N VAL A 537 -1.48 33.66 -21.64
CA VAL A 537 -0.29 34.48 -21.91
C VAL A 537 0.54 34.68 -20.64
N LEU A 538 -0.12 35.01 -19.51
CA LEU A 538 0.56 35.15 -18.22
C LEU A 538 1.20 33.82 -17.78
N PHE A 539 0.48 32.71 -17.93
CA PHE A 539 0.96 31.39 -17.54
C PHE A 539 2.16 30.96 -18.37
N ARG A 540 2.10 31.19 -19.68
CA ARG A 540 3.25 31.00 -20.57
C ARG A 540 4.44 31.86 -20.16
N GLY A 541 4.21 33.10 -19.71
CA GLY A 541 5.24 33.97 -19.15
C GLY A 541 5.90 33.37 -17.90
N ALA A 542 5.11 32.82 -16.98
CA ALA A 542 5.60 32.15 -15.78
C ALA A 542 6.44 30.91 -16.12
N VAL A 543 5.98 30.07 -17.05
CA VAL A 543 6.75 28.91 -17.54
C VAL A 543 8.04 29.36 -18.22
N ALA A 544 8.00 30.40 -19.06
CA ALA A 544 9.19 30.95 -19.70
C ALA A 544 10.20 31.47 -18.67
N LEU A 545 9.75 32.19 -17.63
CA LEU A 545 10.60 32.63 -16.54
C LEU A 545 11.25 31.44 -15.83
N ALA A 546 10.49 30.38 -15.55
CA ALA A 546 10.99 29.16 -14.90
C ALA A 546 12.12 28.48 -15.69
N GLU A 547 11.98 28.40 -17.01
CA GLU A 547 13.00 27.82 -17.90
C GLU A 547 14.19 28.78 -18.09
N ALA A 548 13.95 30.09 -18.10
CA ALA A 548 15.01 31.11 -18.19
C ALA A 548 15.91 31.16 -16.95
N LEU A 549 15.34 31.04 -15.74
CA LEU A 549 16.09 30.97 -14.48
C LEU A 549 17.01 29.73 -14.42
N ARG A 550 16.72 28.71 -15.21
CA ARG A 550 17.50 27.47 -15.31
C ARG A 550 18.25 27.34 -16.63
N SER A 551 18.39 28.44 -17.36
CA SER A 551 19.02 28.48 -18.68
C SER A 551 20.52 28.19 -18.65
N TYR A 552 21.16 27.97 -17.50
CA TYR A 552 22.49 27.37 -17.46
C TYR A 552 22.50 25.94 -18.05
N ASP A 553 21.37 25.22 -17.97
CA ASP A 553 21.17 23.91 -18.60
C ASP A 553 20.76 24.07 -20.08
N ARG A 554 21.47 23.38 -20.96
CA ARG A 554 21.25 23.40 -22.42
C ARG A 554 19.85 22.92 -22.81
N GLU A 555 19.31 21.94 -22.10
CA GLU A 555 17.96 21.43 -22.38
C GLU A 555 16.89 22.42 -21.93
N ARG A 556 17.10 23.10 -20.80
CA ARG A 556 16.22 24.19 -20.35
C ARG A 556 16.17 25.35 -21.35
N ARG A 557 17.29 25.71 -22.00
CA ARG A 557 17.30 26.68 -23.11
C ARG A 557 16.46 26.23 -24.29
N ARG A 558 16.49 24.95 -24.64
CA ARG A 558 15.69 24.38 -25.74
C ARG A 558 14.20 24.39 -25.38
N THR A 559 13.84 24.08 -24.14
CA THR A 559 12.48 24.24 -23.61
C THR A 559 12.02 25.68 -23.63
N LEU A 560 12.84 26.62 -23.16
CA LEU A 560 12.53 28.06 -23.23
C LEU A 560 12.26 28.50 -24.67
N ALA A 561 13.08 28.08 -25.63
CA ALA A 561 12.88 28.43 -27.03
C ALA A 561 11.56 27.88 -27.60
N ALA A 562 11.16 26.66 -27.22
CA ALA A 562 9.87 26.08 -27.60
C ALA A 562 8.69 26.78 -26.91
N VAL A 563 8.84 27.15 -25.64
CA VAL A 563 7.86 27.94 -24.90
C VAL A 563 7.67 29.31 -25.53
N LEU A 564 8.73 30.00 -25.97
CA LEU A 564 8.66 31.35 -26.57
C LEU A 564 8.24 31.36 -28.05
N ASN A 565 8.55 30.32 -28.83
CA ASN A 565 8.23 30.25 -30.26
C ASN A 565 7.28 29.08 -30.58
N ARG A 566 6.00 29.40 -30.82
CA ARG A 566 4.96 28.42 -31.18
C ARG A 566 5.27 27.63 -32.46
N ARG A 567 6.06 28.17 -33.39
CA ARG A 567 6.42 27.43 -34.62
C ARG A 567 7.19 26.14 -34.30
N LYS A 568 7.96 26.14 -33.21
CA LYS A 568 8.72 24.98 -32.73
C LYS A 568 7.86 23.89 -32.09
N TRP A 569 6.56 24.12 -31.91
CA TRP A 569 5.65 23.10 -31.38
C TRP A 569 5.43 21.97 -32.39
N ARG A 570 5.67 22.21 -33.68
CA ARG A 570 5.61 21.21 -34.76
C ARG A 570 6.75 20.19 -34.69
N ASP A 571 7.84 20.55 -34.02
CA ASP A 571 9.04 19.71 -33.88
C ASP A 571 8.99 18.83 -32.62
N LEU A 572 7.90 18.91 -31.84
CA LEU A 572 7.69 18.09 -30.66
C LEU A 572 7.13 16.71 -31.06
N PRO A 573 7.31 15.67 -30.22
CA PRO A 573 6.65 14.39 -30.43
C PRO A 573 5.15 14.59 -30.64
N HIS A 574 4.62 13.94 -31.66
CA HIS A 574 3.23 14.04 -32.12
C HIS A 574 2.78 12.69 -32.66
N ALA A 575 1.47 12.51 -32.77
CA ALA A 575 0.89 11.28 -33.30
C ALA A 575 1.35 11.06 -34.74
N THR A 576 1.70 9.82 -35.06
CA THR A 576 2.03 9.35 -36.40
C THR A 576 1.06 8.23 -36.76
N SER A 577 0.39 8.33 -37.91
CA SER A 577 -0.33 7.19 -38.50
C SER A 577 0.31 6.82 -39.83
N HIS A 578 0.37 5.53 -40.13
CA HIS A 578 0.39 5.08 -41.51
C HIS A 578 -1.07 5.04 -41.97
N GLY A 579 -1.38 5.82 -43.02
CA GLY A 579 -2.73 5.97 -43.54
C GLY A 579 -3.30 4.70 -44.16
#